data_AF-A0A848IZ45-F1
#
_entry.id   AF-A0A848IZ45-F1
#
_cell.length_a   1.000
_cell.length_b   1.000
_cell.length_c   1.000
_cell.angle_alpha   90.00
_cell.angle_beta   90.00
_cell.angle_gamma   90.00
#
_symmetry.space_group_name_H-M   'P 1'
#
loop_
_entity.id
_entity.type
_entity.pdbx_description
1 polymer ?
#
loop_
_entity_poly.entity_id
_entity_poly.type
_entity_poly.pdbx_seq_one_letter_code
_entity_poly.pdbx_strand_id
1 'polypeptide(L)'
;MNKYFYLLPILFISFISTQKVQAQGPVVIDTTGLEARINLMESRISYLEDNLAKMDKQFKIGAAMAATGYTVTIIGGLMLGRENDKLGQGLLIAGGTIGLSGTIVLVDAFKYLGRSKKRHGRK
;
A
#
# COMPACT_ATOMS: atom_id res chain seq x y z
N MET A 1 7.19 48.75 56.72
CA MET A 1 7.01 47.60 55.80
C MET A 1 5.53 47.51 55.51
N ASN A 2 5.11 47.92 54.31
CA ASN A 2 3.72 48.38 54.08
C ASN A 2 2.78 47.21 53.81
N LYS A 3 1.67 47.18 54.57
CA LYS A 3 0.63 46.13 54.60
C LYS A 3 -0.04 45.87 53.24
N TYR A 4 0.23 46.70 52.23
CA TYR A 4 -0.31 46.62 50.86
C TYR A 4 0.55 45.79 49.89
N PHE A 5 1.74 45.33 50.29
CA PHE A 5 2.61 44.52 49.44
C PHE A 5 2.01 43.15 49.08
N TYR A 6 1.12 42.62 49.93
CA TYR A 6 0.43 41.34 49.70
C TYR A 6 -0.85 41.43 48.85
N LEU A 7 -1.32 42.62 48.46
CA LEU A 7 -2.53 42.79 47.62
C LEU A 7 -2.24 42.79 46.11
N LEU A 8 -0.99 43.03 45.72
CA LEU A 8 -0.54 43.02 44.32
C LEU A 8 -0.63 41.65 43.62
N PRO A 9 -0.32 40.49 44.26
CA PRO A 9 -0.48 39.19 43.61
C PRO A 9 -1.94 38.75 43.45
N ILE A 10 -2.86 39.24 44.30
CA ILE A 10 -4.30 38.88 44.23
C ILE A 10 -4.98 39.54 43.03
N LEU A 11 -4.62 40.79 42.72
CA LEU A 11 -5.12 41.49 41.52
C LEU A 11 -4.61 40.86 40.22
N PHE A 12 -3.39 40.30 40.23
CA PHE A 12 -2.78 39.67 39.06
C PHE A 12 -3.44 38.33 38.69
N ILE A 13 -3.90 37.56 39.69
CA ILE A 13 -4.62 36.30 39.48
C ILE A 13 -6.01 36.54 38.86
N SER A 14 -6.71 37.60 39.26
CA SER A 14 -8.03 37.94 38.68
C SER A 14 -7.96 38.40 37.22
N PHE A 15 -6.84 38.97 36.77
CA PHE A 15 -6.66 39.42 35.38
C PHE A 15 -6.46 38.26 34.38
N ILE A 16 -5.88 37.13 34.83
CA ILE A 16 -5.68 35.94 33.99
C ILE A 16 -7.01 35.21 33.74
N SER A 17 -7.95 35.24 34.68
CA SER A 17 -9.24 34.55 34.56
C SER A 17 -10.18 35.19 33.53
N THR A 18 -10.02 36.47 33.20
CA THR A 18 -10.86 37.15 32.21
C THR A 18 -10.51 36.87 30.75
N GLN A 19 -9.41 36.15 30.46
CA GLN A 19 -8.94 35.90 29.08
C GLN A 19 -9.42 34.57 28.47
N LYS A 20 -10.49 33.94 28.99
CA LYS A 20 -11.04 32.71 28.38
C LYS A 20 -12.56 32.63 28.39
N VAL A 21 -13.22 33.34 27.48
CA VAL A 21 -14.37 32.80 26.73
C VAL A 21 -14.40 33.49 25.37
N GLN A 22 -13.56 33.04 24.44
CA GLN A 22 -13.85 33.23 23.02
C GLN A 22 -14.96 32.22 22.72
N ALA A 23 -16.19 32.71 22.62
CA ALA A 23 -17.35 31.90 22.28
C ALA A 23 -17.04 31.13 20.99
N GLN A 24 -16.93 29.80 21.11
CA GLN A 24 -17.08 28.92 19.97
C GLN A 24 -18.52 29.11 19.51
N GLY A 25 -18.70 29.89 18.44
CA GLY A 25 -19.97 29.93 17.71
C GLY A 25 -20.39 28.51 17.35
N PRO A 26 -21.69 28.28 17.06
CA PRO A 26 -22.19 26.94 16.77
C PRO A 26 -21.27 26.25 15.78
N VAL A 27 -20.67 25.13 16.21
CA VAL A 27 -19.92 24.24 15.33
C VAL A 27 -20.93 23.70 14.33
N VAL A 28 -21.10 24.41 13.23
CA VAL A 28 -21.73 23.86 12.04
C VAL A 28 -20.75 22.80 11.58
N ILE A 29 -20.98 21.56 12.01
CA ILE A 29 -20.31 20.41 11.42
C ILE A 29 -20.77 20.42 9.96
N ASP A 30 -19.89 20.88 9.08
CA ASP A 30 -20.04 20.77 7.65
C ASP A 30 -20.03 19.28 7.29
N THR A 31 -21.19 18.63 7.42
CA THR A 31 -21.40 17.21 7.12
C THR A 31 -21.06 16.91 5.67
N THR A 32 -21.18 17.90 4.78
CA THR A 32 -20.79 17.78 3.37
C THR A 32 -19.29 17.49 3.22
N GLY A 33 -18.45 18.10 4.06
CA GLY A 33 -17.02 17.81 4.11
C GLY A 33 -16.67 16.42 4.65
N LEU A 34 -17.48 15.87 5.56
CA LEU A 34 -17.29 14.53 6.14
C LEU A 34 -17.80 13.43 5.21
N GLU A 35 -18.99 13.60 4.63
CA GLU A 35 -19.56 12.71 3.61
C GLU A 35 -18.64 12.62 2.39
N ALA A 36 -18.08 13.74 1.93
CA ALA A 36 -17.10 13.75 0.85
C ALA A 36 -15.82 12.96 1.21
N ARG A 37 -15.36 13.02 2.45
CA ARG A 37 -14.20 12.25 2.93
C ARG A 37 -14.51 10.75 3.04
N ILE A 38 -15.69 10.38 3.52
CA ILE A 38 -16.15 9.00 3.61
C ILE A 38 -16.27 8.40 2.20
N ASN A 39 -16.96 9.09 1.29
CA ASN A 39 -17.09 8.68 -0.11
C ASN A 39 -15.72 8.54 -0.81
N LEU A 40 -14.78 9.45 -0.52
CA LEU A 40 -13.42 9.35 -1.03
C LEU A 40 -12.66 8.16 -0.45
N MET A 41 -12.83 7.85 0.84
CA MET A 41 -12.22 6.69 1.47
C MET A 41 -12.80 5.39 0.91
N GLU A 42 -14.11 5.28 0.78
CA GLU A 42 -14.77 4.10 0.22
C GLU A 42 -14.33 3.84 -1.23
N SER A 43 -14.24 4.90 -2.04
CA SER A 43 -13.67 4.81 -3.39
C SER A 43 -12.21 4.34 -3.40
N ARG A 44 -11.40 4.71 -2.40
CA ARG A 44 -10.01 4.26 -2.27
C ARG A 44 -9.93 2.80 -1.82
N ILE A 45 -10.79 2.38 -0.88
CA ILE A 45 -10.85 0.99 -0.39
C ILE A 45 -11.26 0.07 -1.55
N SER A 46 -12.34 0.40 -2.26
CA SER A 46 -12.77 -0.38 -3.43
C SER A 46 -11.67 -0.46 -4.50
N TYR A 47 -10.94 0.63 -4.75
CA TYR A 47 -9.79 0.61 -5.67
C TYR A 47 -8.64 -0.29 -5.19
N LEU A 48 -8.39 -0.34 -3.88
CA LEU A 48 -7.37 -1.21 -3.29
C LEU A 48 -7.79 -2.67 -3.40
N GLU A 49 -9.06 -3.01 -3.12
CA GLU A 49 -9.61 -4.36 -3.27
C GLU A 49 -9.47 -4.87 -4.70
N ASP A 50 -9.82 -4.06 -5.70
CA ASP A 50 -9.66 -4.38 -7.11
C ASP A 50 -8.21 -4.67 -7.50
N ASN A 51 -7.27 -3.88 -6.99
CA ASN A 51 -5.84 -4.06 -7.27
C ASN A 51 -5.26 -5.25 -6.52
N LEU A 52 -5.72 -5.52 -5.30
CA LEU A 52 -5.32 -6.69 -4.52
C LEU A 52 -5.80 -7.98 -5.19
N ALA A 53 -7.03 -8.02 -5.70
CA ALA A 53 -7.54 -9.16 -6.45
C ALA A 53 -6.72 -9.43 -7.73
N LYS A 54 -6.34 -8.38 -8.46
CA LYS A 54 -5.47 -8.49 -9.64
C LYS A 54 -4.06 -8.96 -9.28
N MET A 55 -3.49 -8.41 -8.22
CA MET A 55 -2.19 -8.81 -7.69
C MET A 55 -2.20 -10.28 -7.29
N ASP A 56 -3.17 -10.73 -6.49
CA ASP A 56 -3.26 -12.12 -6.03
C ASP A 56 -3.31 -13.10 -7.20
N LYS A 57 -4.13 -12.80 -8.22
CA LYS A 57 -4.22 -13.63 -9.42
C LYS A 57 -2.89 -13.72 -10.17
N GLN A 58 -2.25 -12.58 -10.48
CA GLN A 58 -0.99 -12.58 -11.21
C GLN A 58 0.16 -13.18 -10.39
N PHE A 59 0.15 -12.94 -9.08
CA PHE A 59 1.13 -13.53 -8.16
C PHE A 59 1.04 -15.04 -8.17
N LYS A 60 -0.16 -15.62 -8.01
CA LYS A 60 -0.38 -17.07 -8.06
C LYS A 60 0.05 -17.69 -9.39
N ILE A 61 -0.30 -17.05 -10.50
CA ILE A 61 0.09 -17.52 -11.84
C ILE A 61 1.61 -17.46 -12.02
N GLY A 62 2.24 -16.33 -11.66
CA GLY A 62 3.68 -16.15 -11.77
C GLY A 62 4.47 -17.13 -10.91
N ALA A 63 4.04 -17.35 -9.66
CA ALA A 63 4.66 -18.29 -8.75
C ALA A 63 4.54 -19.74 -9.25
N ALA A 64 3.35 -20.13 -9.74
CA ALA A 64 3.14 -21.45 -10.32
C ALA A 64 4.01 -21.67 -11.56
N MET A 65 4.02 -20.72 -12.51
CA MET A 65 4.89 -20.77 -13.69
C MET A 65 6.37 -20.86 -13.30
N ALA A 66 6.82 -20.05 -12.34
CA ALA A 66 8.20 -20.07 -11.87
C ALA A 66 8.57 -21.45 -11.31
N ALA A 67 7.76 -22.00 -10.41
CA ALA A 67 7.96 -23.31 -9.81
C ALA A 67 7.97 -24.44 -10.86
N THR A 68 7.03 -24.43 -11.80
CA THR A 68 6.99 -25.41 -12.89
C THR A 68 8.22 -25.29 -13.79
N GLY A 69 8.61 -24.07 -14.15
CA GLY A 69 9.81 -23.84 -14.96
C GLY A 69 11.08 -24.37 -14.28
N TYR A 70 11.27 -24.08 -12.99
CA TYR A 70 12.40 -24.62 -12.22
C TYR A 70 12.36 -26.14 -12.11
N THR A 71 11.18 -26.72 -11.92
CA THR A 71 11.01 -28.18 -11.89
C THR A 71 11.44 -28.81 -13.22
N VAL A 72 10.96 -28.26 -14.34
CA VAL A 72 11.34 -28.72 -15.69
C VAL A 72 12.83 -28.53 -15.94
N THR A 73 13.41 -27.41 -15.48
CA THR A 73 14.85 -27.15 -15.57
C THR A 73 15.65 -28.21 -14.83
N ILE A 74 15.25 -28.57 -13.61
CA ILE A 74 15.93 -29.58 -12.80
C ILE A 74 15.87 -30.95 -13.51
N ILE A 75 14.70 -31.35 -14.01
CA ILE A 75 14.54 -32.61 -14.76
C ILE A 75 15.41 -32.61 -16.03
N GLY A 76 15.41 -31.50 -16.78
CA GLY A 76 16.26 -31.34 -17.97
C GLY A 76 17.75 -31.42 -17.63
N GLY A 77 18.17 -30.78 -16.54
CA GLY A 77 19.56 -30.81 -16.06
C GLY A 77 20.02 -32.21 -15.64
N LEU A 78 19.15 -33.00 -15.01
CA LEU A 78 19.42 -34.40 -14.66
C LEU A 78 19.57 -35.31 -15.89
N MET A 79 18.98 -34.93 -17.03
CA MET A 79 19.06 -35.68 -18.29
C MET A 79 20.31 -35.34 -19.13
N LEU A 80 21.03 -34.27 -18.80
CA LEU A 80 22.27 -33.88 -19.49
C LEU A 80 23.38 -34.93 -19.28
N GLY A 81 24.19 -35.14 -20.32
CA GLY A 81 25.32 -36.09 -20.31
C GLY A 81 24.91 -37.56 -20.31
N ARG A 82 23.63 -37.86 -20.54
CA ARG A 82 23.08 -39.23 -20.68
C ARG A 82 22.59 -39.48 -22.11
N GLU A 83 22.01 -40.64 -22.38
CA GLU A 83 21.43 -40.98 -23.70
C GLU A 83 20.42 -39.93 -24.20
N ASN A 84 19.74 -39.24 -23.28
CA ASN A 84 18.71 -38.24 -23.58
C ASN A 84 19.22 -36.79 -23.53
N ASP A 85 20.51 -36.54 -23.76
CA ASP A 85 21.13 -35.22 -23.63
C ASP A 85 20.42 -34.10 -24.42
N LYS A 86 19.99 -34.39 -25.65
CA LYS A 86 19.23 -33.42 -26.49
C LYS A 86 17.88 -33.05 -25.88
N LEU A 87 17.17 -34.02 -25.29
CA LEU A 87 15.92 -33.76 -24.57
C LEU A 87 16.21 -32.96 -23.29
N GLY A 88 17.29 -33.30 -22.58
CA GLY A 88 17.76 -32.57 -21.40
C GLY A 88 18.03 -31.09 -21.69
N GLN A 89 18.78 -30.77 -22.75
CA GLN A 89 19.01 -29.39 -23.18
C GLN A 89 17.69 -28.67 -23.54
N GLY A 90 16.79 -29.34 -24.27
CA GLY A 90 15.49 -28.77 -24.62
C GLY A 90 14.66 -28.42 -23.39
N LEU A 91 14.57 -29.34 -22.41
CA LEU A 91 13.87 -29.10 -21.15
C LEU A 91 14.56 -28.03 -20.31
N LEU A 92 15.89 -27.97 -20.30
CA LEU A 92 16.63 -26.96 -19.55
C LEU A 92 16.31 -25.55 -20.06
N ILE A 93 16.31 -25.36 -21.39
CA ILE A 93 15.99 -24.07 -22.02
C ILE A 93 14.50 -23.73 -21.83
N ALA A 94 13.60 -24.68 -22.08
CA ALA A 94 12.17 -24.46 -21.91
C ALA A 94 11.82 -24.17 -20.45
N GLY A 95 12.33 -24.96 -19.51
CA GLY A 95 12.13 -24.75 -18.08
C GLY A 95 12.70 -23.41 -17.61
N GLY A 96 13.90 -23.05 -18.04
CA GLY A 96 14.56 -21.80 -17.66
C GLY A 96 13.79 -20.57 -18.16
N THR A 97 13.32 -20.61 -19.41
CA THR A 97 12.51 -19.52 -19.98
C THR A 97 11.15 -19.40 -19.29
N ILE A 98 10.46 -20.52 -19.03
CA ILE A 98 9.20 -20.53 -18.27
C ILE A 98 9.44 -19.99 -16.86
N GLY A 99 10.50 -20.42 -16.18
CA GLY A 99 10.86 -20.00 -14.82
C GLY A 99 11.07 -18.49 -14.71
N LEU A 100 11.87 -17.94 -15.63
CA LEU A 100 12.14 -16.51 -15.72
C LEU A 100 10.88 -15.72 -16.05
N SER A 101 10.09 -16.17 -17.03
CA SER A 101 8.84 -15.50 -17.41
C SER A 101 7.83 -15.46 -16.26
N GLY A 102 7.68 -16.58 -15.53
CA GLY A 102 6.84 -16.65 -14.34
C GLY A 102 7.28 -15.67 -13.25
N THR A 103 8.60 -15.55 -13.05
CA THR A 103 9.16 -14.59 -12.10
C THR A 103 8.90 -13.14 -12.51
N ILE A 104 8.98 -12.81 -13.80
CA ILE A 104 8.64 -11.47 -14.29
C ILE A 104 7.17 -11.15 -14.02
N VAL A 105 6.26 -12.08 -14.31
CA VAL A 105 4.82 -11.93 -14.02
C VAL A 105 4.58 -11.78 -12.52
N LEU A 106 5.28 -12.56 -11.69
CA LEU A 106 5.23 -12.49 -10.24
C LEU A 106 5.63 -11.11 -9.72
N VAL A 107 6.73 -10.55 -10.24
CA VAL A 107 7.22 -9.23 -9.83
C VAL A 107 6.32 -8.12 -10.35
N ASP A 108 5.78 -8.22 -11.57
CA ASP A 108 4.84 -7.22 -12.10
C ASP A 108 3.51 -7.21 -11.33
N ALA A 109 3.11 -8.33 -10.73
CA ALA A 109 1.95 -8.38 -9.84
C ALA A 109 2.06 -7.38 -8.67
N PHE A 110 3.25 -7.20 -8.09
CA PHE A 110 3.46 -6.24 -6.98
C PHE A 110 3.28 -4.79 -7.39
N LYS A 111 3.34 -4.46 -8.68
CA LYS A 111 3.11 -3.11 -9.19
C LYS A 111 1.67 -2.63 -8.96
N TYR A 112 0.71 -3.56 -8.84
CA TYR A 112 -0.69 -3.22 -8.54
C TYR A 112 -0.86 -2.73 -7.09
N LEU A 113 0.00 -3.16 -6.15
CA LEU A 113 0.00 -2.69 -4.77
C LEU A 113 0.46 -1.22 -4.67
N GLY A 114 1.49 -0.84 -5.45
CA GLY A 114 2.12 0.47 -5.39
C GLY A 114 1.47 1.56 -6.26
N ARG A 115 0.53 1.20 -7.14
CA ARG A 115 -0.20 2.17 -7.98
C ARG A 115 -1.24 2.91 -7.15
N SER A 116 -0.80 3.89 -6.37
CA SER A 116 -1.68 4.96 -5.89
C SER A 116 -2.35 5.60 -7.10
N LYS A 117 -3.69 5.66 -7.11
CA LYS A 117 -4.52 6.24 -8.18
C LYS A 117 -3.92 7.59 -8.59
N LYS A 118 -3.13 7.63 -9.67
CA LYS A 118 -2.62 8.88 -10.24
C LYS A 118 -3.85 9.67 -10.62
N ARG A 119 -4.10 10.74 -9.85
CA ARG A 119 -5.25 11.63 -9.97
C ARG A 119 -5.29 12.15 -11.41
N HIS A 120 -6.15 11.55 -12.24
CA HIS A 120 -6.38 11.96 -13.61
C HIS A 120 -7.61 12.88 -13.61
N GLY A 121 -7.36 14.17 -13.83
CA GLY A 121 -8.38 15.19 -14.14
C GLY A 121 -9.05 15.86 -12.93
N ARG A 122 -9.30 17.17 -12.93
CA ARG A 122 -9.36 18.12 -14.05
C ARG A 122 -8.76 19.49 -13.68
N LYS A 123 -8.13 20.12 -14.68
CA LYS A 123 -8.03 21.57 -14.83
C LYS A 123 -9.43 22.15 -15.04
#